data_AF-A0A367JFF2-F1
#
_entry.id   AF-A0A367JFF2-F1
#
_cell.length_a   1.000
_cell.length_b   1.000
_cell.length_c   1.000
_cell.angle_alpha   90.00
_cell.angle_beta   90.00
_cell.angle_gamma   90.00
#
_symmetry.space_group_name_H-M   'P 1'
#
loop_
_entity.id
_entity.type
_entity.pdbx_description
1 polymer ?
#
loop_
_entity_poly.entity_id
_entity_poly.type
_entity_poly.pdbx_seq_one_letter_code
_entity_poly.pdbx_strand_id
1 'polypeptide(L)'
;MGDGWETKRSRTPGHTDHVTVKLGAKGHLLKAVIDTSHYRGNYPNKVILKAIHSDEFVPSQPDSEWVTLIEPTSVGPHGLFYFDLPQTDKVFTHAKIIIVPDGGIKRLRLYGVREGGKVPPTPIDIGDAATL
;
A
#
# COMPACT_ATOMS: atom_id res chain seq x y z
N MET A 1 -18.78 -7.42 -3.36
CA MET A 1 -17.96 -6.23 -3.04
C MET A 1 -17.80 -6.01 -1.52
N GLY A 2 -18.57 -6.69 -0.65
CA GLY A 2 -18.68 -6.35 0.78
C GLY A 2 -17.53 -6.67 1.74
N ASP A 3 -16.37 -7.15 1.29
CA ASP A 3 -15.24 -7.47 2.21
C ASP A 3 -13.94 -6.77 1.81
N GLY A 4 -14.02 -5.53 1.34
CA GLY A 4 -12.86 -4.66 1.09
C GLY A 4 -13.08 -3.27 1.67
N TRP A 5 -12.11 -2.38 1.45
CA TRP A 5 -12.28 -0.96 1.73
C TRP A 5 -12.78 -0.26 0.48
N GLU A 6 -13.91 0.44 0.58
CA GLU A 6 -14.51 1.22 -0.51
C GLU A 6 -14.94 2.59 -0.01
N THR A 7 -14.63 3.64 -0.76
CA THR A 7 -15.01 5.02 -0.43
C THR A 7 -16.13 5.53 -1.33
N LYS A 8 -16.80 6.60 -0.89
CA LYS A 8 -17.91 7.21 -1.64
C LYS A 8 -17.35 7.92 -2.87
N ARG A 9 -18.02 7.77 -4.01
CA ARG A 9 -17.67 8.49 -5.24
C ARG A 9 -17.58 10.00 -5.01
N SER A 10 -16.44 10.58 -5.38
CA SER A 10 -16.18 12.01 -5.33
C SER A 10 -16.39 12.66 -6.71
N ARG A 11 -16.66 13.96 -6.69
CA ARG A 11 -16.71 14.82 -7.88
C ARG A 11 -15.81 16.05 -7.72
N THR A 12 -15.07 16.14 -6.62
CA THR A 12 -14.20 17.27 -6.32
C THR A 12 -12.88 17.10 -7.08
N PRO A 13 -12.45 18.08 -7.89
CA PRO A 13 -11.16 18.01 -8.56
C PRO A 13 -10.01 17.80 -7.57
N GLY A 14 -9.11 16.87 -7.87
CA GLY A 14 -7.98 16.55 -7.01
C GLY A 14 -8.31 15.77 -5.73
N HIS A 15 -9.55 15.28 -5.56
CA HIS A 15 -9.91 14.44 -4.43
C HIS A 15 -9.06 13.16 -4.39
N THR A 16 -8.72 12.74 -3.18
CA THR A 16 -8.09 11.44 -2.89
C THR A 16 -8.66 10.92 -1.58
N ASP A 17 -8.72 9.59 -1.44
CA ASP A 17 -8.96 8.94 -0.16
C ASP A 17 -7.72 8.15 0.25
N HIS A 18 -7.52 7.97 1.55
CA HIS A 18 -6.37 7.22 2.06
C HIS A 18 -6.71 6.45 3.33
N VAL A 19 -5.91 5.43 3.59
CA VAL A 19 -5.87 4.76 4.90
C VAL A 19 -4.42 4.61 5.33
N THR A 20 -4.17 4.92 6.60
CA THR A 20 -2.88 4.69 7.26
C THR A 20 -3.00 3.44 8.12
N VAL A 21 -2.04 2.53 7.95
CA VAL A 21 -1.97 1.26 8.67
C VAL A 21 -0.68 1.23 9.48
N LYS A 22 -0.78 1.03 10.79
CA LYS A 22 0.35 0.71 11.65
C LYS A 22 0.76 -0.74 11.43
N LEU A 23 2.04 -0.98 11.12
CA LEU A 23 2.57 -2.32 10.93
C LEU A 23 2.59 -3.05 12.28
N GLY A 24 2.36 -4.37 12.26
CA GLY A 24 2.42 -5.19 13.47
C GLY A 24 3.82 -5.28 14.10
N ALA A 25 4.85 -4.96 13.32
CA ALA A 25 6.23 -4.80 13.78
C ALA A 25 6.95 -3.78 12.89
N LYS A 26 7.94 -3.06 13.46
CA LYS A 26 8.84 -2.21 12.69
C LYS A 26 9.66 -3.09 11.73
N GLY A 27 9.86 -2.67 10.48
CA GLY A 27 10.60 -3.49 9.51
C GLY A 27 10.80 -2.87 8.13
N HIS A 28 11.60 -3.57 7.34
CA HIS A 28 11.91 -3.26 5.95
C HIS A 28 10.78 -3.75 5.04
N LEU A 29 10.22 -2.85 4.23
CA LEU A 29 9.19 -3.18 3.25
C LEU A 29 9.84 -3.49 1.91
N LEU A 30 9.50 -4.64 1.34
CA LEU A 30 10.20 -5.19 0.18
C LEU A 30 9.27 -5.34 -1.03
N LYS A 31 8.02 -5.75 -0.78
CA LYS A 31 7.00 -5.88 -1.82
C LYS A 31 5.64 -5.46 -1.32
N ALA A 32 4.82 -4.98 -2.25
CA ALA A 32 3.41 -4.75 -2.02
C ALA A 32 2.57 -5.51 -3.03
N VAL A 33 1.40 -5.98 -2.58
CA VAL A 33 0.35 -6.48 -3.45
C VAL A 33 -0.91 -5.67 -3.19
N ILE A 34 -1.42 -5.05 -4.25
CA ILE A 34 -2.68 -4.33 -4.25
C ILE A 34 -3.69 -5.20 -5.00
N ASP A 35 -4.77 -5.55 -4.32
CA ASP A 35 -5.79 -6.45 -4.81
C ASP A 35 -7.08 -5.67 -5.04
N THR A 36 -7.53 -5.58 -6.30
CA THR A 36 -8.81 -4.95 -6.68
C THR A 36 -9.90 -6.00 -6.94
N SER A 37 -9.76 -7.22 -6.44
CA SER A 37 -10.71 -8.31 -6.66
C SER A 37 -12.15 -7.92 -6.31
N HIS A 38 -13.07 -8.29 -7.20
CA HIS A 38 -14.49 -7.96 -7.17
C HIS A 38 -14.85 -6.48 -7.41
N TYR A 39 -13.89 -5.57 -7.48
CA TYR A 39 -14.10 -4.19 -7.90
C TYR A 39 -13.91 -4.09 -9.42
N ARG A 40 -15.02 -4.20 -10.17
CA ARG A 40 -15.02 -4.26 -11.65
C ARG A 40 -15.31 -2.93 -12.32
N GLY A 41 -16.06 -2.05 -11.66
CA GLY A 41 -16.40 -0.70 -12.17
C GLY A 41 -16.16 0.42 -11.16
N ASN A 42 -15.74 0.07 -9.95
CA ASN A 42 -15.51 0.94 -8.80
C ASN A 42 -14.14 0.67 -8.15
N TYR A 43 -13.16 0.20 -8.93
CA TYR A 43 -11.75 0.18 -8.52
C TYR A 43 -11.17 1.59 -8.67
N PRO A 44 -10.12 1.96 -7.90
CA PRO A 44 -9.50 3.27 -8.04
C PRO A 44 -8.75 3.39 -9.38
N ASN A 45 -8.71 4.59 -9.95
CA ASN A 45 -7.94 4.81 -11.18
C ASN A 45 -6.44 4.65 -10.91
N LYS A 46 -5.96 5.29 -9.83
CA LYS A 46 -4.57 5.19 -9.39
C LYS A 46 -4.45 4.88 -7.92
N VAL A 47 -3.30 4.30 -7.58
CA VAL A 47 -2.86 4.05 -6.22
C VAL A 47 -1.46 4.64 -5.99
N ILE A 48 -1.22 5.11 -4.77
CA ILE A 48 0.08 5.58 -4.29
C ILE A 48 0.31 4.90 -2.94
N LEU A 49 1.50 4.33 -2.74
CA LEU A 49 1.88 3.76 -1.45
C LEU A 49 3.01 4.57 -0.85
N LYS A 50 2.84 5.00 0.39
CA LYS A 50 3.88 5.67 1.18
C LYS A 50 4.14 4.94 2.49
N ALA A 51 5.28 5.20 3.11
CA ALA A 51 5.60 4.69 4.43
C ALA A 51 6.39 5.70 5.26
N ILE A 52 6.34 5.54 6.58
CA ILE A 52 7.06 6.40 7.53
C ILE A 52 7.55 5.59 8.74
N HIS A 53 8.64 6.06 9.34
CA HIS A 53 9.06 5.67 10.67
C HIS A 53 8.57 6.72 11.67
N SER A 54 7.70 6.32 12.60
CA SER A 54 7.18 7.20 13.65
C SER A 54 6.86 6.37 14.90
N ASP A 55 7.05 6.96 16.07
CA ASP A 55 6.66 6.37 17.35
C ASP A 55 5.20 6.71 17.73
N GLU A 56 4.56 7.61 16.98
CA GLU A 56 3.14 7.92 17.15
C GLU A 56 2.25 6.73 16.76
N PHE A 57 1.07 6.62 17.39
CA PHE A 57 0.10 5.60 17.00
C PHE A 57 -0.62 5.96 15.69
N VAL A 58 -0.89 7.26 15.49
CA VAL A 58 -1.35 7.84 14.23
C VAL A 58 -0.36 8.93 13.87
N PRO A 59 0.50 8.73 12.86
CA PRO A 59 1.52 9.72 12.50
C PRO A 59 0.89 11.03 12.03
N SER A 60 1.22 12.14 12.69
CA SER A 60 0.76 13.51 12.38
C SER A 60 1.66 14.26 11.39
N GLN A 61 2.79 13.66 11.01
CA GLN A 61 3.79 14.25 10.12
C GLN A 61 3.21 14.62 8.75
N PRO A 62 3.64 15.76 8.17
CA PRO A 62 3.18 16.19 6.85
C PRO A 62 3.54 15.18 5.77
N ASP A 63 2.78 15.16 4.68
CA ASP A 63 2.92 14.18 3.61
C ASP A 63 4.31 14.22 2.91
N SER A 64 5.06 15.33 3.03
CA SER A 64 6.43 15.49 2.57
C SER A 64 7.46 14.66 3.35
N GLU A 65 7.16 14.25 4.58
CA GLU A 65 8.02 13.38 5.39
C GLU A 65 7.78 11.89 5.14
N TRP A 66 6.69 11.55 4.44
CA TRP A 66 6.41 10.19 4.04
C TRP A 66 7.24 9.80 2.83
N VAL A 67 7.89 8.64 2.91
CA VAL A 67 8.65 8.09 1.78
C VAL A 67 7.69 7.43 0.80
N THR A 68 7.67 7.90 -0.45
CA THR A 68 6.89 7.26 -1.52
C THR A 68 7.55 5.94 -1.91
N LEU A 69 6.81 4.84 -1.77
CA LEU A 69 7.24 3.49 -2.12
C LEU A 69 6.67 3.04 -3.48
N ILE A 70 5.47 3.50 -3.81
CA ILE A 70 4.84 3.34 -5.14
C ILE A 70 4.36 4.71 -5.59
N GLU A 71 4.95 5.22 -6.66
CA GLU A 71 4.51 6.44 -7.35
C GLU A 71 3.09 6.29 -7.91
N PRO A 72 2.36 7.38 -8.25
CA PRO A 72 1.00 7.30 -8.76
C PRO A 72 0.86 6.34 -9.95
N THR A 73 0.35 5.14 -9.68
CA THR A 73 0.32 4.05 -10.66
C THR A 73 -1.12 3.65 -10.94
N SER A 74 -1.44 3.49 -12.22
CA SER A 74 -2.77 3.05 -12.64
C SER A 74 -2.98 1.58 -12.31
N VAL A 75 -4.15 1.24 -11.78
CA VAL A 75 -4.57 -0.15 -11.55
C VAL A 75 -5.84 -0.46 -12.36
N GLY A 76 -6.09 -1.74 -12.55
CA GLY A 76 -7.23 -2.26 -13.32
C GLY A 76 -8.31 -2.91 -12.47
N PRO A 77 -9.43 -3.28 -13.09
CA PRO A 77 -10.51 -3.99 -12.42
C PRO A 77 -10.09 -5.42 -12.08
N HIS A 78 -10.55 -5.92 -10.93
CA HIS A 78 -10.47 -7.33 -10.55
C HIS A 78 -9.11 -7.99 -10.80
N GLY A 79 -8.04 -7.38 -10.28
CA GLY A 79 -6.67 -7.85 -10.50
C GLY A 79 -5.81 -7.82 -9.25
N LEU A 80 -4.70 -8.55 -9.33
CA LEU A 80 -3.60 -8.51 -8.36
C LEU A 80 -2.43 -7.74 -8.99
N PHE A 81 -2.02 -6.66 -8.34
CA PHE A 81 -0.95 -5.78 -8.79
C PHE A 81 0.24 -5.92 -7.84
N TYR A 82 1.36 -6.38 -8.37
CA TYR A 82 2.58 -6.68 -7.61
C TYR A 82 3.61 -5.58 -7.83
N PHE A 83 4.23 -5.14 -6.74
CA PHE A 83 5.23 -4.07 -6.76
C PHE A 83 6.46 -4.47 -5.96
N ASP A 84 7.63 -4.35 -6.59
CA ASP A 84 8.92 -4.33 -5.90
C ASP A 84 9.16 -2.94 -5.31
N LEU A 85 9.45 -2.86 -4.01
CA LEU A 85 9.60 -1.60 -3.30
C LEU A 85 11.08 -1.18 -3.27
N PRO A 86 11.43 0.07 -3.62
CA PRO A 86 12.82 0.46 -3.83
C PRO A 86 13.61 0.70 -2.53
N GLN A 87 12.94 1.01 -1.42
CA GLN A 87 13.56 1.47 -0.16
C GLN A 87 13.75 0.32 0.85
N THR A 88 14.43 -0.74 0.41
CA THR A 88 14.55 -1.99 1.21
C THR A 88 15.51 -1.88 2.40
N ASP A 89 16.34 -0.84 2.45
CA ASP A 89 17.31 -0.54 3.50
C ASP A 89 16.71 0.26 4.68
N LYS A 90 15.54 0.88 4.48
CA LYS A 90 14.87 1.70 5.52
C LYS A 90 13.90 0.88 6.36
N VAL A 91 13.80 1.23 7.64
CA VAL A 91 12.85 0.64 8.59
C VAL A 91 11.61 1.53 8.67
N PHE A 92 10.44 0.94 8.42
CA PHE A 92 9.15 1.61 8.51
C PHE A 92 8.30 1.05 9.65
N THR A 93 7.33 1.85 10.07
CA THR A 93 6.41 1.54 11.17
C THR A 93 4.96 1.66 10.74
N HIS A 94 4.69 2.47 9.72
CA HIS A 94 3.38 2.71 9.16
C HIS A 94 3.46 2.72 7.65
N ALA A 95 2.38 2.32 7.01
CA ALA A 95 2.16 2.48 5.57
C ALA A 95 0.87 3.26 5.33
N LYS A 96 0.84 4.06 4.27
CA LYS A 96 -0.32 4.83 3.84
C LYS A 96 -0.59 4.49 2.39
N ILE A 97 -1.74 3.87 2.11
CA ILE A 97 -2.23 3.68 0.75
C ILE A 97 -3.20 4.81 0.44
N ILE A 98 -3.00 5.45 -0.70
CA ILE A 98 -3.81 6.55 -1.21
C ILE A 98 -4.43 6.06 -2.53
N ILE A 99 -5.73 6.30 -2.69
CA ILE A 99 -6.47 6.02 -3.91
C ILE A 99 -6.91 7.31 -4.57
N VAL A 100 -6.94 7.31 -5.91
CA VAL A 100 -7.29 8.49 -6.70
C VAL A 100 -8.38 8.16 -7.73
N PRO A 101 -9.47 8.95 -7.81
CA PRO A 101 -9.91 9.88 -6.76
C PRO A 101 -10.50 9.13 -5.55
N ASP A 102 -11.21 8.05 -5.81
CA ASP A 102 -11.96 7.22 -4.88
C ASP A 102 -12.07 5.80 -5.46
N GLY A 103 -12.74 4.89 -4.76
CA GLY A 103 -13.00 3.53 -5.23
C GLY A 103 -12.73 2.49 -4.17
N GLY A 104 -12.55 1.24 -4.61
CA GLY A 104 -12.42 0.09 -3.73
C GLY A 104 -11.15 -0.74 -3.93
N ILE A 105 -10.54 -1.13 -2.82
CA ILE A 105 -9.42 -2.08 -2.73
C ILE A 105 -9.87 -3.25 -1.84
N LYS A 106 -9.66 -4.48 -2.32
CA LYS A 106 -9.97 -5.70 -1.58
C LYS A 106 -8.93 -5.98 -0.49
N ARG A 107 -7.65 -5.97 -0.85
CA ARG A 107 -6.53 -6.21 0.08
C ARG A 107 -5.34 -5.32 -0.27
N LEU A 108 -4.65 -4.89 0.78
CA LEU A 108 -3.27 -4.44 0.72
C LEU A 108 -2.42 -5.47 1.47
N ARG A 109 -1.44 -6.06 0.80
CA ARG A 109 -0.45 -6.93 1.43
C ARG A 109 0.91 -6.27 1.33
N LEU A 110 1.62 -6.18 2.46
CA LEU A 110 2.96 -5.63 2.54
C LEU A 110 3.89 -6.73 3.05
N TYR A 111 4.85 -7.12 2.21
CA TYR A 111 5.83 -8.15 2.53
C TYR A 111 7.15 -7.49 2.89
N GLY A 112 7.76 -8.00 3.95
CA GLY A 112 8.94 -7.38 4.53
C GLY A 112 9.64 -8.25 5.55
N VAL A 113 10.81 -7.79 6.00
CA VAL A 113 11.54 -8.39 7.12
C VAL A 113 11.44 -7.45 8.32
N ARG A 114 11.24 -8.00 9.52
CA ARG A 114 11.29 -7.23 10.76
C ARG A 114 12.65 -6.55 10.92
N GLU A 115 12.68 -5.42 11.62
CA GLU A 115 13.92 -4.75 11.97
C GLU A 115 14.91 -5.72 12.64
N GLY A 116 16.18 -5.66 12.23
CA GLY A 116 17.23 -6.59 12.68
C GLY A 116 17.23 -7.96 12.01
N GLY A 117 16.20 -8.30 11.22
CA GLY A 117 16.20 -9.51 10.40
C GLY A 117 17.06 -9.36 9.14
N LYS A 118 17.53 -10.49 8.61
CA LYS A 118 18.32 -10.52 7.38
C LYS A 118 17.43 -10.21 6.17
N VAL A 119 17.68 -9.09 5.50
CA VAL A 119 17.01 -8.74 4.24
C VAL A 119 17.47 -9.71 3.15
N PRO A 120 16.56 -10.44 2.48
CA PRO A 120 16.92 -11.33 1.37
C PRO A 120 17.46 -10.54 0.16
N PRO A 121 18.30 -11.16 -0.68
CA PRO A 121 18.73 -10.55 -1.94
C PRO A 121 17.52 -10.28 -2.86
N THR A 122 17.57 -9.19 -3.61
CA THR A 122 16.55 -8.81 -4.59
C THR A 122 16.89 -9.38 -5.98
N PRO A 123 15.88 -9.72 -6.82
CA PRO A 123 14.44 -9.66 -6.53
C PRO A 123 13.98 -10.80 -5.62
N ILE A 124 13.04 -10.49 -4.73
CA ILE A 124 12.46 -11.48 -3.83
C ILE A 124 11.44 -12.31 -4.60
N ASP A 125 11.44 -13.62 -4.41
CA ASP A 125 10.33 -14.46 -4.85
C ASP A 125 9.40 -14.69 -3.66
N ILE A 126 8.15 -14.21 -3.76
CA ILE A 126 7.15 -14.40 -2.70
C ILE A 126 6.31 -15.67 -2.93
N GLY A 127 6.52 -16.38 -4.04
CA GLY A 127 5.65 -17.48 -4.47
C GLY A 127 4.17 -17.07 -4.56
N ASP A 128 3.29 -18.06 -4.66
CA ASP A 128 1.82 -17.91 -4.65
C ASP A 128 1.26 -17.51 -3.27
N ALA A 129 2.05 -16.94 -2.36
CA ALA A 129 1.59 -16.43 -1.06
C ALA A 129 0.54 -15.30 -1.16
N ALA A 130 0.18 -14.89 -2.39
CA ALA A 130 -0.89 -13.96 -2.70
C ALA A 130 -2.28 -14.62 -2.87
N THR A 131 -2.36 -15.97 -2.94
CA THR A 131 -3.59 -16.72 -3.27
C THR A 131 -4.19 -17.51 -2.09
N LEU A 132 -3.66 -17.36 -0.87
CA LEU A 132 -4.27 -17.91 0.35
C LEU A 132 -5.25 -16.92 1.01
#